data_AF-A0A0U3HHG8-F1
#
_entry.id   AF-A0A0U3HHG8-F1
#
_cell.length_a   1.000
_cell.length_b   1.000
_cell.length_c   1.000
_cell.angle_alpha   90.00
_cell.angle_beta   90.00
_cell.angle_gamma   90.00
#
_symmetry.space_group_name_H-M   'P 1'
#
loop_
_entity.id
_entity.type
_entity.pdbx_description
1 polymer ?
#
loop_
_entity_poly.entity_id
_entity_poly.type
_entity_poly.pdbx_seq_one_letter_code
_entity_poly.pdbx_strand_id
1 'polypeptide(L)'
;MDADIENVLSEGEQTALGLAGFLTEVEFDESKSAVVLDDPVSSLDAGRRSRVARRLTELAQSRQVIVFTHEATFANALNKAARDLGVDVAERAILRQGERPGLTADKHPWSVKDIPARINHLETEIARLKKERGQLDSDEYTRRAQEWGGRLSQAWERAVNLDVVNELVDRGTNEVRPRMFKMLVGITEQDDNDYQSGYAKASEWAPRHDQAPETNFIAPEPDELEAELVRFKEWVRRIKGYKK
;
A
#
# COMPACT_ATOMS: atom_id res chain seq x y z
N MET A 1 -23.56 -8.26 41.03
CA MET A 1 -22.48 -8.83 40.20
C MET A 1 -21.83 -7.64 39.54
N ASP A 2 -20.80 -7.09 40.20
CA ASP A 2 -19.98 -6.03 39.62
C ASP A 2 -19.00 -6.72 38.67
N ALA A 3 -19.36 -6.82 37.40
CA ALA A 3 -18.41 -7.17 36.37
C ALA A 3 -17.53 -5.94 36.15
N ASP A 4 -16.22 -6.09 36.31
CA ASP A 4 -15.26 -5.07 35.90
C ASP A 4 -15.51 -4.70 34.42
N ILE A 5 -15.41 -3.43 34.04
CA ILE A 5 -15.67 -2.96 32.66
C ILE A 5 -14.83 -3.77 31.65
N GLU A 6 -13.64 -4.19 32.05
CA GLU A 6 -12.73 -5.06 31.30
C GLU A 6 -13.32 -6.44 30.96
N ASN A 7 -14.28 -6.92 31.74
CA ASN A 7 -14.96 -8.20 31.56
C ASN A 7 -16.29 -8.07 30.80
N VAL A 8 -16.72 -6.85 30.45
CA VAL A 8 -18.01 -6.59 29.79
C VAL A 8 -17.82 -6.25 28.30
N LEU A 9 -16.79 -5.47 27.97
CA LEU A 9 -16.49 -5.05 26.60
C LEU A 9 -15.26 -5.79 26.07
N SER A 10 -15.30 -6.20 24.81
CA SER A 10 -14.11 -6.68 24.11
C SER A 10 -13.06 -5.57 24.00
N GLU A 11 -11.78 -5.93 23.86
CA GLU A 11 -10.68 -4.98 23.69
C GLU A 11 -10.97 -3.96 22.57
N GLY A 12 -11.47 -4.42 21.42
CA GLY A 12 -11.83 -3.54 20.30
C GLY A 12 -12.99 -2.58 20.61
N GLU A 13 -13.92 -2.94 21.51
CA GLU A 13 -14.99 -2.04 21.95
C GLU A 13 -14.50 -1.00 22.93
N GLN A 14 -13.59 -1.38 23.84
CA GLN A 14 -12.94 -0.44 24.76
C GLN A 14 -12.11 0.58 23.98
N THR A 15 -11.30 0.13 23.01
CA THR A 15 -10.53 1.01 22.12
C THR A 15 -11.45 1.95 21.34
N ALA A 16 -12.55 1.45 20.78
CA ALA A 16 -13.50 2.28 20.04
C ALA A 16 -14.17 3.34 20.94
N LEU A 17 -14.55 2.98 22.16
CA LEU A 17 -15.17 3.90 23.12
C LEU A 17 -14.17 4.95 23.61
N GLY A 18 -12.95 4.55 23.95
CA GLY A 18 -11.88 5.46 24.35
C GLY A 18 -11.55 6.47 23.25
N LEU A 19 -11.45 6.02 22.00
CA LEU A 19 -11.24 6.89 20.86
C LEU A 19 -12.42 7.87 20.65
N ALA A 20 -13.66 7.41 20.80
CA ALA A 20 -14.83 8.28 20.68
C ALA A 20 -14.87 9.36 21.77
N GLY A 21 -14.54 9.00 23.01
CA GLY A 21 -14.42 9.95 24.14
C GLY A 21 -13.33 10.98 23.88
N PHE A 22 -12.13 10.52 23.51
CA PHE A 22 -11.01 11.38 23.18
C PHE A 22 -11.33 12.35 22.03
N LEU A 23 -11.89 11.85 20.92
CA LEU A 23 -12.28 12.71 19.79
C LEU A 23 -13.33 13.75 20.18
N THR A 24 -14.22 13.42 21.12
CA THR A 24 -15.20 14.37 21.64
C THR A 24 -14.54 15.48 22.44
N GLU A 25 -13.62 15.14 23.34
CA GLU A 25 -12.85 16.13 24.11
C GLU A 25 -12.03 17.04 23.18
N VAL A 26 -11.36 16.45 22.20
CA VAL A 26 -10.58 17.16 21.19
C VAL A 26 -11.45 18.12 20.39
N GLU A 27 -12.66 17.73 19.99
CA GLU A 27 -13.59 18.60 19.24
C GLU A 27 -13.96 19.87 20.03
N PHE A 28 -14.12 19.76 21.35
CA PHE A 28 -14.41 20.90 22.23
C PHE A 28 -13.17 21.72 22.61
N ASP A 29 -11.96 21.24 22.32
CA ASP A 29 -10.72 21.98 22.58
C ASP A 29 -10.49 23.06 21.50
N GLU A 30 -10.79 24.31 21.86
CA GLU A 30 -10.60 25.50 21.04
C GLU A 30 -9.12 25.82 20.74
N SER A 31 -8.17 25.26 21.50
CA SER A 31 -6.73 25.51 21.29
C SER A 31 -6.24 25.00 19.93
N LYS A 32 -6.94 24.02 19.34
CA LYS A 32 -6.55 23.31 18.11
C LYS A 32 -5.12 22.77 18.17
N SER A 33 -4.69 22.39 19.37
CA SER A 33 -3.40 21.75 19.58
C SER A 33 -3.26 20.48 18.74
N ALA A 34 -2.02 20.14 18.41
CA ALA A 34 -1.74 18.93 17.64
C ALA A 34 -2.22 17.68 18.39
N VAL A 35 -2.85 16.78 17.67
CA VAL A 35 -3.31 15.49 18.18
C VAL A 35 -2.32 14.42 17.73
N VAL A 36 -1.81 13.65 18.68
CA VAL A 36 -0.90 12.53 18.41
C VAL A 36 -1.56 11.24 18.85
N LEU A 37 -1.72 10.30 17.93
CA LEU A 37 -2.31 8.98 18.19
C LEU A 37 -1.27 7.89 17.94
N ASP A 38 -1.04 7.04 18.95
CA ASP A 38 -0.18 5.86 18.82
C ASP A 38 -1.04 4.61 18.69
N ASP A 39 -0.97 3.99 17.52
CA ASP A 39 -1.71 2.80 17.10
C ASP A 39 -3.21 2.80 17.45
N PRO A 40 -4.00 3.79 16.95
CA PRO A 40 -5.38 4.02 17.38
C PRO A 40 -6.39 2.95 16.96
N VAL A 41 -5.92 1.85 16.36
CA VAL A 41 -6.75 0.80 15.79
C VAL A 41 -6.24 -0.60 16.13
N SER A 42 -6.03 -0.90 17.41
CA SER A 42 -5.82 -2.28 17.87
C SER A 42 -7.13 -3.08 17.84
N SER A 43 -7.07 -4.34 17.39
CA SER A 43 -8.19 -5.30 17.46
C SER A 43 -9.52 -4.86 16.80
N LEU A 44 -9.49 -3.92 15.84
CA LEU A 44 -10.66 -3.46 15.09
C LEU A 44 -10.84 -4.20 13.75
N ASP A 45 -12.09 -4.47 13.39
CA ASP A 45 -12.43 -4.98 12.05
C ASP A 45 -12.16 -3.93 10.95
N ALA A 46 -12.08 -4.38 9.69
CA ALA A 46 -11.76 -3.53 8.55
C ALA A 46 -12.72 -2.33 8.40
N GLY A 47 -13.99 -2.53 8.81
CA GLY A 47 -15.00 -1.51 8.71
C GLY A 47 -14.83 -0.41 9.75
N ARG A 48 -14.61 -0.81 11.01
CA ARG A 48 -14.28 0.13 12.10
C ARG A 48 -13.00 0.90 11.79
N ARG A 49 -11.94 0.23 11.31
CA ARG A 49 -10.68 0.91 10.93
C ARG A 49 -10.87 2.03 9.94
N SER A 50 -11.68 1.81 8.90
CA SER A 50 -11.87 2.82 7.87
C SER A 50 -12.74 3.98 8.35
N ARG A 51 -13.71 3.73 9.24
CA ARG A 51 -14.46 4.80 9.92
C ARG A 51 -13.54 5.65 10.79
N VAL A 52 -12.64 5.02 11.54
CA VAL A 52 -11.61 5.72 12.34
C VAL A 52 -10.71 6.56 11.43
N ALA A 53 -10.16 5.98 10.36
CA ALA A 53 -9.31 6.71 9.42
C ALA A 53 -10.00 7.95 8.83
N ARG A 54 -11.28 7.81 8.44
CA ARG A 54 -12.09 8.93 7.96
C ARG A 54 -12.25 10.01 9.04
N ARG A 55 -12.60 9.63 10.28
CA ARG A 55 -12.78 10.61 11.37
C ARG A 55 -11.50 11.35 11.73
N LEU A 56 -10.36 10.65 11.78
CA LEU A 56 -9.06 11.27 12.00
C LEU A 56 -8.70 12.25 10.88
N THR A 57 -9.07 11.94 9.64
CA THR A 57 -8.86 12.83 8.49
C THR A 57 -9.78 14.04 8.52
N GLU A 58 -11.06 13.86 8.89
CA GLU A 58 -12.00 14.98 9.11
C GLU A 58 -11.45 15.94 10.18
N LEU A 59 -10.93 15.39 11.29
CA LEU A 59 -10.27 16.18 12.32
C LEU A 59 -9.05 16.94 11.80
N ALA A 60 -8.26 16.31 10.92
CA ALA A 60 -7.06 16.90 10.31
C ALA A 60 -7.35 18.10 9.40
N GLN A 61 -8.61 18.35 9.01
CA GLN A 61 -8.99 19.56 8.29
C GLN A 61 -8.90 20.83 9.16
N SER A 62 -8.97 20.69 10.48
CA SER A 62 -9.03 21.82 11.41
C SER A 62 -7.83 21.94 12.35
N ARG A 63 -7.00 20.89 12.47
CA ARG A 63 -5.80 20.84 13.32
C ARG A 63 -4.78 19.83 12.79
N GLN A 64 -3.54 19.89 13.29
CA GLN A 64 -2.54 18.88 12.96
C GLN A 64 -2.87 17.54 13.65
N VAL A 65 -2.88 16.45 12.88
CA VAL A 65 -3.06 15.09 13.39
C VAL A 65 -1.85 14.25 12.98
N ILE A 66 -1.19 13.65 13.96
CA ILE A 66 -0.04 12.75 13.77
C ILE A 66 -0.49 11.35 14.21
N VAL A 67 -0.35 10.38 13.32
CA VAL A 67 -0.74 8.99 13.60
C VAL A 67 0.48 8.09 13.44
N PHE A 68 0.84 7.40 14.52
CA PHE A 68 1.75 6.26 14.47
C PHE A 68 0.91 4.99 14.31
N THR A 69 1.31 4.12 13.38
CA THR A 69 0.69 2.81 13.24
C THR A 69 1.70 1.83 12.67
N HIS A 70 1.59 0.58 13.11
CA HIS A 70 2.33 -0.53 12.51
C HIS A 70 1.51 -1.24 11.42
N GLU A 71 0.24 -0.88 11.26
CA GLU A 71 -0.70 -1.53 10.34
C GLU A 71 -0.72 -0.83 8.96
N ALA A 72 -0.09 -1.45 7.97
CA ALA A 72 -0.03 -0.90 6.60
C ALA A 72 -1.42 -0.67 5.98
N THR A 73 -2.40 -1.50 6.31
CA THR A 73 -3.81 -1.37 5.87
C THR A 73 -4.47 -0.11 6.41
N PHE A 74 -4.18 0.27 7.66
CA PHE A 74 -4.70 1.50 8.25
C PHE A 74 -4.05 2.76 7.68
N ALA A 75 -2.73 2.75 7.46
CA ALA A 75 -2.03 3.83 6.75
C ALA A 75 -2.64 4.07 5.35
N ASN A 76 -2.93 2.99 4.61
CA ASN A 76 -3.62 3.09 3.33
C ASN A 76 -5.04 3.67 3.44
N ALA A 77 -5.78 3.34 4.51
CA ALA A 77 -7.11 3.89 4.76
C ALA A 77 -7.06 5.40 5.06
N LEU A 78 -6.07 5.85 5.85
CA LEU A 78 -5.80 7.28 6.10
C LEU A 78 -5.49 8.02 4.80
N ASN A 79 -4.59 7.48 3.99
CA ASN A 79 -4.25 8.07 2.69
C ASN A 79 -5.44 8.15 1.73
N LYS A 80 -6.31 7.12 1.74
CA LYS A 80 -7.55 7.13 0.96
C LYS A 80 -8.48 8.24 1.44
N ALA A 81 -8.76 8.29 2.74
CA ALA A 81 -9.62 9.32 3.33
C ALA A 81 -9.09 10.73 3.08
N ALA A 82 -7.78 10.94 3.20
CA ALA A 82 -7.14 12.23 2.96
C ALA A 82 -7.29 12.69 1.51
N ARG A 83 -7.11 11.78 0.54
CA ARG A 83 -7.42 12.08 -0.87
C ARG A 83 -8.89 12.42 -1.09
N ASP A 84 -9.79 11.63 -0.50
CA ASP A 84 -11.25 11.82 -0.65
C ASP A 84 -11.71 13.16 -0.03
N LEU A 85 -11.05 13.63 1.03
CA LEU A 85 -11.37 14.86 1.78
C LEU A 85 -10.47 16.07 1.44
N GLY A 86 -9.49 15.90 0.55
CA GLY A 86 -8.56 16.96 0.13
C GLY A 86 -7.60 17.43 1.23
N VAL A 87 -7.18 16.55 2.13
CA VAL A 87 -6.25 16.84 3.22
C VAL A 87 -4.81 16.50 2.82
N ASP A 88 -3.87 17.41 3.07
CA ASP A 88 -2.45 17.17 2.84
C ASP A 88 -1.88 16.13 3.82
N VAL A 89 -1.07 15.20 3.30
CA VAL A 89 -0.46 14.13 4.11
C VAL A 89 1.06 14.19 4.01
N ALA A 90 1.72 14.17 5.17
CA ALA A 90 3.15 13.98 5.28
C ALA A 90 3.47 12.57 5.79
N GLU A 91 3.81 11.67 4.88
CA GLU A 91 4.15 10.28 5.19
C GLU A 91 5.56 10.14 5.76
N ARG A 92 5.73 9.37 6.84
CA ARG A 92 7.02 9.02 7.44
C ARG A 92 7.06 7.54 7.81
N ALA A 93 8.24 6.96 7.82
CA ALA A 93 8.48 5.60 8.30
C ALA A 93 9.49 5.61 9.44
N ILE A 94 9.21 4.87 10.51
CA ILE A 94 10.17 4.59 11.57
C ILE A 94 10.66 3.16 11.36
N LEU A 95 11.96 3.03 11.13
CA LEU A 95 12.62 1.77 10.80
C LEU A 95 13.55 1.34 11.94
N ARG A 96 13.75 0.03 12.04
CA ARG A 96 14.78 -0.58 12.88
C ARG A 96 15.94 -1.02 11.98
N GLN A 97 17.16 -0.60 12.30
CA GLN A 97 18.38 -1.02 11.62
C GLN A 97 19.19 -1.92 12.55
N GLY A 98 19.09 -3.25 12.36
CA GLY A 98 19.67 -4.22 13.28
C GLY A 98 19.05 -4.10 14.67
N GLU A 99 19.85 -3.79 15.69
CA GLU A 99 19.34 -3.56 17.06
C GLU A 99 18.94 -2.12 17.35
N ARG A 100 19.15 -1.18 16.41
CA ARG A 100 18.88 0.24 16.63
C ARG A 100 17.48 0.63 16.10
N PRO A 101 16.48 0.85 16.97
CA PRO A 101 15.21 1.46 16.55
C PRO A 101 15.36 2.96 16.32
N GLY A 102 14.37 3.57 15.65
CA GLY A 102 14.24 5.03 15.57
C GLY A 102 14.81 5.69 14.31
N LEU A 103 15.20 4.91 13.29
CA LEU A 103 15.61 5.49 12.01
C LEU A 103 14.38 6.03 11.28
N THR A 104 14.27 7.36 11.19
CA THR A 104 13.20 8.00 10.41
C THR A 104 13.57 8.04 8.93
N ALA A 105 12.66 7.59 8.08
CA ALA A 105 12.79 7.70 6.63
C ALA A 105 11.57 8.43 6.05
N ASP A 106 11.83 9.34 5.11
CA ASP A 106 10.76 10.00 4.34
C ASP A 106 10.11 9.07 3.30
N LYS A 107 10.65 7.87 3.12
CA LYS A 107 10.17 6.88 2.17
C LYS A 107 9.61 5.67 2.90
N HIS A 108 8.36 5.35 2.63
CA HIS A 108 7.72 4.14 3.12
C HIS A 108 8.45 2.86 2.71
N PRO A 109 8.41 1.80 3.56
CA PRO A 109 8.77 0.45 3.16
C PRO A 109 7.99 0.02 1.92
N TRP A 110 8.55 -0.92 1.14
CA TRP A 110 7.92 -1.45 -0.07
C TRP A 110 6.44 -1.84 0.14
N SER A 111 6.12 -2.43 1.29
CA SER A 111 4.75 -2.84 1.65
C SER A 111 3.76 -1.69 1.67
N VAL A 112 4.15 -0.44 1.96
CA VAL A 112 3.24 0.71 2.11
C VAL A 112 3.28 1.64 0.89
N LYS A 113 4.29 1.53 0.01
CA LYS A 113 4.39 2.35 -1.21
C LYS A 113 3.16 2.25 -2.11
N ASP A 114 2.68 3.39 -2.57
CA ASP A 114 1.68 3.52 -3.61
C ASP A 114 2.24 3.16 -5.01
N ILE A 115 1.39 3.20 -6.03
CA ILE A 115 1.79 2.78 -7.39
C ILE A 115 2.89 3.68 -7.99
N PRO A 116 2.78 5.02 -7.96
CA PRO A 116 3.87 5.91 -8.40
C PRO A 116 5.20 5.65 -7.69
N ALA A 117 5.21 5.51 -6.35
CA ALA A 117 6.44 5.26 -5.61
C ALA A 117 7.05 3.88 -5.94
N ARG A 118 6.23 2.86 -6.20
CA ARG A 118 6.69 1.55 -6.67
C ARG A 118 7.30 1.60 -8.06
N ILE A 119 6.67 2.31 -9.00
CA ILE A 119 7.21 2.52 -10.36
C ILE A 119 8.58 3.20 -10.28
N ASN A 120 8.68 4.33 -9.58
CA ASN A 120 9.95 5.08 -9.45
C ASN A 120 11.06 4.22 -8.82
N HIS A 121 10.71 3.37 -7.86
CA HIS A 121 11.64 2.43 -7.24
C HIS A 121 12.15 1.40 -8.27
N LEU A 122 11.25 0.77 -9.02
CA LEU A 122 11.61 -0.21 -10.06
C LEU A 122 12.45 0.41 -11.18
N GLU A 123 12.15 1.64 -11.59
CA GLU A 123 12.94 2.40 -12.58
C GLU A 123 14.36 2.67 -12.08
N THR A 124 14.49 3.12 -10.82
CA THR A 124 15.80 3.40 -10.21
C THR A 124 16.66 2.14 -10.13
N GLU A 125 16.05 1.00 -9.78
CA GLU A 125 16.76 -0.29 -9.69
C GLU A 125 17.19 -0.81 -11.07
N ILE A 126 16.35 -0.69 -12.12
CA ILE A 126 16.77 -1.04 -13.49
C ILE A 126 17.93 -0.17 -13.94
N ALA A 127 17.85 1.15 -13.75
CA ALA A 127 18.92 2.07 -14.16
C ALA A 127 20.26 1.71 -13.49
N ARG A 128 20.19 1.33 -12.21
CA ARG A 128 21.35 0.82 -11.47
C ARG A 128 21.85 -0.51 -12.01
N LEU A 129 20.96 -1.48 -12.27
CA LEU A 129 21.31 -2.77 -12.86
C LEU A 129 21.99 -2.62 -14.22
N LYS A 130 21.47 -1.75 -15.09
CA LYS A 130 22.10 -1.44 -16.40
C LYS A 130 23.52 -0.92 -16.24
N LYS A 131 23.75 -0.01 -15.29
CA LYS A 131 25.07 0.57 -15.02
C LYS A 131 26.05 -0.46 -14.45
N GLU A 132 25.59 -1.32 -13.56
CA GLU A 132 26.42 -2.28 -12.83
C GLU A 132 26.55 -3.63 -13.56
N ARG A 133 25.75 -3.91 -14.60
CA ARG A 133 25.64 -5.22 -15.27
C ARG A 133 26.98 -5.88 -15.58
N GLY A 134 27.94 -5.13 -16.13
CA GLY A 134 29.27 -5.64 -16.50
C GLY A 134 30.23 -5.90 -15.32
N GLN A 135 29.85 -5.52 -14.09
CA GLN A 135 30.63 -5.71 -12.86
C GLN A 135 30.06 -6.81 -11.97
N LEU A 136 28.86 -7.29 -12.28
CA LEU A 136 28.16 -8.31 -11.49
C LEU A 136 28.49 -9.70 -12.05
N ASP A 137 28.79 -10.63 -11.15
CA ASP A 137 28.81 -12.05 -11.50
C ASP A 137 27.39 -12.57 -11.79
N SER A 138 27.31 -13.79 -12.32
CA SER A 138 26.06 -14.42 -12.74
C SER A 138 25.06 -14.58 -11.58
N ASP A 139 25.56 -14.93 -10.40
CA ASP A 139 24.71 -15.27 -9.25
C ASP A 139 24.13 -14.00 -8.62
N GLU A 140 24.95 -12.97 -8.44
CA GLU A 140 24.51 -11.69 -7.92
C GLU A 140 23.58 -10.97 -8.91
N TYR A 141 23.85 -11.06 -10.21
CA TYR A 141 22.93 -10.55 -11.22
C TYR A 141 21.57 -11.25 -11.14
N THR A 142 21.58 -12.59 -11.13
CA THR A 142 20.38 -13.42 -11.05
C THR A 142 19.56 -13.06 -9.81
N ARG A 143 20.20 -12.99 -8.64
CA ARG A 143 19.54 -12.63 -7.39
C ARG A 143 18.82 -11.28 -7.47
N ARG A 144 19.47 -10.25 -8.04
CA ARG A 144 18.87 -8.92 -8.16
C ARG A 144 17.76 -8.86 -9.19
N ALA A 145 17.90 -9.56 -10.33
CA ALA A 145 16.85 -9.66 -11.34
C ALA A 145 15.60 -10.37 -10.78
N GLN A 146 15.80 -11.45 -10.02
CA GLN A 146 14.72 -12.18 -9.34
C GLN A 146 14.04 -11.33 -8.27
N GLU A 147 14.80 -10.59 -7.46
CA GLU A 147 14.25 -9.64 -6.49
C GLU A 147 13.42 -8.54 -7.17
N TRP A 148 13.92 -8.01 -8.29
CA TRP A 148 13.21 -7.02 -9.09
C TRP A 148 11.89 -7.57 -9.67
N GLY A 149 11.90 -8.77 -10.25
CA GLY A 149 10.70 -9.43 -10.78
C GLY A 149 9.67 -9.72 -9.67
N GLY A 150 10.14 -10.18 -8.51
CA GLY A 150 9.33 -10.33 -7.30
C GLY A 150 8.65 -9.02 -6.86
N ARG A 151 9.35 -7.89 -6.94
CA ARG A 151 8.75 -6.57 -6.68
C ARG A 151 7.76 -6.17 -7.77
N LEU A 152 8.05 -6.40 -9.06
CA LEU A 152 7.11 -6.08 -10.14
C LEU A 152 5.78 -6.86 -9.99
N SER A 153 5.82 -8.16 -9.71
CA SER A 153 4.59 -8.94 -9.48
C SER A 153 3.78 -8.44 -8.28
N GLN A 154 4.43 -8.04 -7.18
CA GLN A 154 3.75 -7.37 -6.07
C GLN A 154 3.17 -6.00 -6.45
N ALA A 155 3.76 -5.29 -7.43
CA ALA A 155 3.23 -4.03 -7.94
C ALA A 155 1.96 -4.26 -8.77
N TRP A 156 1.91 -5.32 -9.59
CA TRP A 156 0.69 -5.76 -10.28
C TRP A 156 -0.46 -6.03 -9.32
N GLU A 157 -0.23 -6.84 -8.28
CA GLU A 157 -1.25 -7.13 -7.25
C GLU A 157 -1.71 -5.85 -6.54
N ARG A 158 -0.76 -4.99 -6.18
CA ARG A 158 -1.06 -3.72 -5.50
C ARG A 158 -1.88 -2.81 -6.41
N ALA A 159 -1.61 -2.79 -7.72
CA ALA A 159 -2.34 -1.96 -8.67
C ALA A 159 -3.79 -2.42 -8.83
N VAL A 160 -4.05 -3.73 -8.93
CA VAL A 160 -5.43 -4.25 -8.91
C VAL A 160 -6.13 -3.88 -7.60
N ASN A 161 -5.45 -4.05 -6.46
CA ASN A 161 -6.05 -3.76 -5.16
C ASN A 161 -6.39 -2.26 -5.00
N LEU A 162 -5.44 -1.37 -5.31
CA LEU A 162 -5.60 0.08 -5.10
C LEU A 162 -6.39 0.77 -6.20
N ASP A 163 -6.11 0.46 -7.47
CA ASP A 163 -6.67 1.20 -8.61
C ASP A 163 -7.95 0.58 -9.16
N VAL A 164 -8.25 -0.70 -8.87
CA VAL A 164 -9.50 -1.38 -9.30
C VAL A 164 -10.41 -1.69 -8.11
N VAL A 165 -9.97 -2.53 -7.17
CA VAL A 165 -10.84 -3.05 -6.10
C VAL A 165 -11.28 -1.94 -5.15
N ASN A 166 -10.36 -1.10 -4.69
CA ASN A 166 -10.68 -0.01 -3.77
C ASN A 166 -11.54 1.11 -4.38
N GLU A 167 -11.61 1.18 -5.71
CA GLU A 167 -12.53 2.08 -6.44
C GLU A 167 -13.94 1.49 -6.53
N LEU A 168 -14.07 0.17 -6.65
CA LEU A 168 -15.36 -0.51 -6.75
C LEU A 168 -16.01 -0.75 -5.39
N VAL A 169 -15.21 -1.09 -4.38
CA VAL A 169 -15.69 -1.44 -3.05
C VAL A 169 -14.91 -0.67 -2.01
N ASP A 170 -15.64 0.03 -1.15
CA ASP A 170 -15.06 0.56 0.06
C ASP A 170 -14.97 -0.55 1.12
N ARG A 171 -13.77 -1.13 1.28
CA ARG A 171 -13.49 -2.18 2.28
C ARG A 171 -13.80 -1.75 3.72
N GLY A 172 -13.97 -0.44 3.93
CA GLY A 172 -14.33 0.15 5.21
C GLY A 172 -15.80 0.22 5.55
N THR A 173 -16.65 0.24 4.54
CA THR A 173 -18.10 0.25 4.75
C THR A 173 -18.76 -0.98 4.15
N ASN A 174 -17.98 -1.83 3.48
CA ASN A 174 -18.46 -2.87 2.56
C ASN A 174 -19.44 -2.31 1.52
N GLU A 175 -19.33 -1.02 1.21
CA GLU A 175 -20.18 -0.35 0.23
C GLU A 175 -19.61 -0.56 -1.16
N VAL A 176 -20.43 -1.10 -2.06
CA VAL A 176 -20.14 -1.11 -3.49
C VAL A 176 -20.44 0.29 -4.02
N ARG A 177 -19.48 0.93 -4.70
CA ARG A 177 -19.62 2.26 -5.33
C ARG A 177 -20.22 2.09 -6.73
N PRO A 178 -21.56 2.19 -6.94
CA PRO A 178 -22.18 1.77 -8.21
C PRO A 178 -21.77 2.67 -9.37
N ARG A 179 -21.45 3.95 -9.09
CA ARG A 179 -20.90 4.90 -10.07
C ARG A 179 -19.55 4.48 -10.65
N MET A 180 -18.79 3.66 -9.92
CA MET A 180 -17.49 3.14 -10.36
C MET A 180 -17.61 1.85 -11.19
N PHE A 181 -18.82 1.30 -11.34
CA PHE A 181 -19.05 0.14 -12.21
C PHE A 181 -18.64 0.42 -13.67
N LYS A 182 -18.69 1.68 -14.11
CA LYS A 182 -18.16 2.14 -15.41
C LYS A 182 -16.71 1.73 -15.66
N MET A 183 -15.92 1.58 -14.60
CA MET A 183 -14.54 1.16 -14.67
C MET A 183 -14.41 -0.26 -15.22
N LEU A 184 -15.29 -1.17 -14.77
CA LEU A 184 -15.32 -2.57 -15.26
C LEU A 184 -15.69 -2.64 -16.74
N VAL A 185 -16.58 -1.75 -17.19
CA VAL A 185 -16.96 -1.64 -18.62
C VAL A 185 -15.79 -1.13 -19.47
N GLY A 186 -14.90 -0.32 -18.89
CA GLY A 186 -13.71 0.19 -19.56
C GLY A 186 -12.57 -0.84 -19.69
N ILE A 187 -12.53 -1.87 -18.84
CA ILE A 187 -11.51 -2.91 -18.90
C ILE A 187 -11.69 -3.75 -20.17
N THR A 188 -10.65 -3.79 -21.00
CA THR A 188 -10.65 -4.49 -22.28
C THR A 188 -9.97 -5.84 -22.20
N GLU A 189 -10.14 -6.68 -23.22
CA GLU A 189 -9.38 -7.92 -23.39
C GLU A 189 -7.86 -7.67 -23.40
N GLN A 190 -7.41 -6.54 -23.97
CA GLN A 190 -6.00 -6.15 -23.92
C GLN A 190 -5.52 -5.91 -22.49
N ASP A 191 -6.36 -5.34 -21.62
CA ASP A 191 -5.99 -5.09 -20.22
C ASP A 191 -5.89 -6.38 -19.41
N ASP A 192 -6.75 -7.37 -19.69
CA ASP A 192 -6.64 -8.71 -19.10
C ASP A 192 -5.37 -9.42 -19.62
N ASN A 193 -5.15 -9.44 -20.94
CA ASN A 193 -3.95 -10.04 -21.52
C ASN A 193 -2.66 -9.43 -20.97
N ASP A 194 -2.63 -8.10 -20.79
CA ASP A 194 -1.51 -7.39 -20.18
C ASP A 194 -1.31 -7.74 -18.72
N TYR A 195 -2.39 -7.83 -17.95
CA TYR A 195 -2.33 -8.25 -16.56
C TYR A 195 -1.84 -9.69 -16.43
N GLN A 196 -2.49 -10.65 -17.09
CA GLN A 196 -2.16 -12.07 -16.96
C GLN A 196 -0.72 -12.35 -17.40
N SER A 197 -0.34 -11.84 -18.57
CA SER A 197 0.99 -12.11 -19.12
C SER A 197 2.08 -11.36 -18.35
N GLY A 198 1.85 -10.09 -18.01
CA GLY A 198 2.81 -9.28 -17.25
C GLY A 198 3.01 -9.80 -15.83
N TYR A 199 1.92 -10.19 -15.16
CA TYR A 199 1.99 -10.81 -13.84
C TYR A 199 2.66 -12.18 -13.87
N ALA A 200 2.33 -13.03 -14.85
CA ALA A 200 2.94 -14.36 -14.99
C ALA A 200 4.45 -14.25 -15.19
N LYS A 201 4.90 -13.39 -16.12
CA LYS A 201 6.33 -13.19 -16.41
C LYS A 201 7.10 -12.59 -15.24
N ALA A 202 6.55 -11.56 -14.60
CA ALA A 202 7.14 -11.01 -13.37
C ALA A 202 7.21 -12.06 -12.25
N SER A 203 6.24 -12.99 -12.23
CA SER A 203 6.16 -14.03 -11.22
C SER A 203 7.08 -15.21 -11.45
N GLU A 204 7.33 -15.56 -12.70
CA GLU A 204 8.30 -16.57 -13.14
C GLU A 204 9.72 -16.20 -12.71
N TRP A 205 10.05 -14.90 -12.74
CA TRP A 205 11.34 -14.40 -12.27
C TRP A 205 11.47 -14.39 -10.74
N ALA A 206 10.36 -14.38 -9.99
CA ALA A 206 10.42 -14.27 -8.55
C ALA A 206 10.93 -15.59 -7.92
N PRO A 207 11.77 -15.53 -6.86
CA PRO A 207 12.24 -16.72 -6.17
C PRO A 207 11.13 -17.24 -5.25
N ARG A 208 10.17 -17.99 -5.81
CA ARG A 208 8.98 -18.48 -5.08
C ARG A 208 8.93 -19.99 -4.89
N HIS A 209 9.47 -20.74 -5.85
CA HIS A 209 9.58 -22.19 -5.80
C HIS A 209 10.99 -22.59 -6.17
N ASP A 210 11.47 -23.72 -5.64
CA ASP A 210 12.69 -24.34 -6.11
C ASP A 210 12.48 -24.66 -7.60
N GLN A 211 13.27 -24.04 -8.46
CA GLN A 211 13.11 -24.26 -9.89
C GLN A 211 13.59 -25.66 -10.20
N ALA A 212 12.78 -26.43 -10.93
CA ALA A 212 13.14 -27.82 -11.24
C ALA A 212 14.56 -27.82 -11.86
N PRO A 213 15.46 -28.74 -11.46
CA PRO A 213 16.84 -28.77 -11.97
C PRO A 213 16.95 -28.84 -13.51
N GLU A 214 15.88 -29.28 -14.17
CA GLU A 214 15.74 -29.37 -15.63
C GLU A 214 15.42 -28.01 -16.30
N THR A 215 15.02 -27.02 -15.51
CA THR A 215 14.72 -25.65 -15.96
C THR A 215 15.95 -24.80 -15.67
N ASN A 216 16.84 -24.65 -16.65
CA ASN A 216 17.92 -23.66 -16.56
C ASN A 216 17.28 -22.27 -16.52
N PHE A 217 17.04 -21.74 -15.32
CA PHE A 217 16.59 -20.36 -15.15
C PHE A 217 17.62 -19.43 -15.79
N ILE A 218 17.17 -18.66 -16.77
CA ILE A 218 17.97 -17.58 -17.34
C ILE A 218 17.39 -16.30 -16.78
N ALA A 219 18.18 -15.60 -15.97
CA ALA A 219 17.79 -14.29 -15.47
C ALA A 219 17.54 -13.34 -16.66
N PRO A 220 16.41 -12.63 -16.69
CA PRO A 220 16.11 -11.69 -17.77
C PRO A 220 17.15 -10.59 -17.82
N GLU A 221 17.51 -10.11 -19.02
CA GLU A 221 18.42 -8.97 -19.17
C GLU A 221 17.75 -7.64 -18.79
N PRO A 222 18.51 -6.58 -18.44
CA PRO A 222 17.91 -5.34 -17.94
C PRO A 222 16.93 -4.67 -18.91
N ASP A 223 17.10 -4.86 -20.22
CA ASP A 223 16.19 -4.35 -21.24
C ASP A 223 14.85 -5.12 -21.27
N GLU A 224 14.86 -6.42 -20.96
CA GLU A 224 13.63 -7.21 -20.82
C GLU A 224 12.85 -6.81 -19.57
N LEU A 225 13.55 -6.55 -18.46
CA LEU A 225 12.96 -6.01 -17.24
C LEU A 225 12.30 -4.64 -17.51
N GLU A 226 13.01 -3.76 -18.24
CA GLU A 226 12.49 -2.44 -18.61
C GLU A 226 11.26 -2.53 -19.49
N ALA A 227 11.25 -3.43 -20.48
CA ALA A 227 10.08 -3.65 -21.34
C ALA A 227 8.83 -4.05 -20.53
N GLU A 228 8.97 -4.96 -19.55
CA GLU A 228 7.85 -5.34 -18.68
C GLU A 228 7.43 -4.20 -17.73
N LEU A 229 8.37 -3.36 -17.28
CA LEU A 229 8.01 -2.18 -16.51
C LEU A 229 7.22 -1.16 -17.35
N VAL A 230 7.58 -0.99 -18.63
CA VAL A 230 6.83 -0.15 -19.57
C VAL A 230 5.41 -0.68 -19.75
N ARG A 231 5.25 -1.99 -19.96
CA ARG A 231 3.94 -2.65 -20.04
C ARG A 231 3.08 -2.36 -18.80
N PHE A 232 3.66 -2.54 -17.61
CA PHE A 232 2.97 -2.24 -16.36
C PHE A 232 2.55 -0.77 -16.26
N LYS A 233 3.44 0.18 -16.61
CA LYS A 233 3.13 1.62 -16.59
C LYS A 233 2.01 1.99 -17.54
N GLU A 234 1.99 1.42 -18.73
CA GLU A 234 0.94 1.63 -19.72
C GLU A 234 -0.41 1.09 -19.25
N TRP A 235 -0.41 -0.12 -18.69
CA TRP A 235 -1.59 -0.71 -18.08
C TRP A 235 -2.14 0.17 -16.95
N VAL A 236 -1.31 0.58 -15.99
CA VAL A 236 -1.71 1.48 -14.89
C VAL A 236 -2.30 2.79 -15.42
N ARG A 237 -1.72 3.35 -16.49
CA ARG A 237 -2.23 4.58 -17.14
C ARG A 237 -3.65 4.37 -17.69
N ARG A 238 -3.89 3.27 -18.40
CA ARG A 238 -5.22 2.95 -18.98
C ARG A 238 -6.26 2.73 -17.89
N ILE A 239 -5.94 1.89 -16.89
CA ILE A 239 -6.80 1.60 -15.74
C ILE A 239 -7.22 2.86 -14.99
N LYS A 240 -6.28 3.79 -14.74
CA LYS A 240 -6.61 5.09 -14.12
C LYS A 240 -7.48 5.97 -15.02
N GLY A 241 -7.36 5.85 -16.33
CA GLY A 241 -8.21 6.53 -17.31
C GLY A 241 -9.68 6.14 -17.17
N TYR A 242 -9.97 4.89 -16.86
CA TYR A 242 -11.35 4.37 -16.71
C TYR A 242 -12.09 4.88 -15.46
N LYS A 243 -11.39 5.59 -14.56
CA LYS A 243 -12.02 6.26 -13.41
C LYS A 243 -12.80 7.52 -13.82
N LYS A 244 -12.41 8.16 -14.93
CA LYS A 244 -13.04 9.39 -15.44
C LYS A 244 -14.41 9.10 -16.04
#